data_AF-A0A920DJ24-F1
#
_entry.id   AF-A0A920DJ24-F1
#
_cell.length_a   1.000
_cell.length_b   1.000
_cell.length_c   1.000
_cell.angle_alpha   90.00
_cell.angle_beta   90.00
_cell.angle_gamma   90.00
#
_symmetry.space_group_name_H-M   'P 1'
#
loop_
_entity.id
_entity.type
_entity.pdbx_description
1 polymer ?
#
loop_
_entity_poly.entity_id
_entity_poly.type
_entity_poly.pdbx_seq_one_letter_code
_entity_poly.pdbx_strand_id
1 'polypeptide(L)' 'MMNILLINGPNLNLLGTREPEIYGNKTLSDIEKDLTKVAKENSINLECFQSNHEGQIVDKIHDL' A
#
# COMPACT_ATOMS: atom_id res chain seq x y z
N MET A 1 -9.25 13.05 13.73
CA MET A 1 -9.25 12.36 12.43
C MET A 1 -8.40 11.11 12.61
N MET A 2 -8.87 9.93 12.22
CA MET A 2 -8.11 8.68 12.42
C MET A 2 -6.99 8.59 11.38
N ASN A 3 -5.78 8.22 11.80
CA ASN A 3 -4.65 8.01 10.92
C ASN A 3 -4.43 6.51 10.74
N ILE A 4 -4.29 6.05 9.49
CA ILE A 4 -3.96 4.67 9.16
C ILE A 4 -2.70 4.70 8.28
N LEU A 5 -1.74 3.84 8.60
CA LEU A 5 -0.63 3.51 7.70
C LEU A 5 -0.89 2.15 7.06
N LEU A 6 -0.92 2.10 5.74
CA LEU A 6 -0.91 0.87 4.95
C LEU A 6 0.53 0.54 4.55
N ILE A 7 1.06 -0.57 5.05
CA ILE A 7 2.38 -1.08 4.67
C ILE A 7 2.23 -2.26 3.71
N ASN A 8 2.81 -2.12 2.52
CA ASN A 8 2.93 -3.15 1.51
C ASN A 8 4.35 -3.74 1.54
N GLY A 9 4.42 -5.07 1.66
CA GLY A 9 5.69 -5.79 1.74
C GLY A 9 6.43 -5.94 0.41
N PRO A 10 7.47 -6.80 0.39
CA PRO A 10 8.31 -6.99 -0.77
C PRO A 10 7.55 -7.51 -1.99
N ASN A 11 7.98 -7.05 -3.17
CA ASN A 11 7.49 -7.40 -4.50
C ASN A 11 6.04 -7.01 -4.82
N LEU A 12 5.28 -6.43 -3.89
CA LEU A 12 3.92 -5.96 -4.17
C LEU A 12 3.89 -4.79 -5.17
N ASN A 13 5.01 -4.06 -5.31
CA ASN A 13 5.19 -3.07 -6.38
C ASN A 13 5.16 -3.67 -7.80
N LEU A 14 5.23 -5.01 -7.93
CA LEU A 14 5.16 -5.72 -9.21
C LEU A 14 3.73 -6.17 -9.58
N LEU A 15 2.74 -5.93 -8.70
CA LEU A 15 1.34 -6.22 -9.01
C LEU A 15 0.90 -5.56 -10.33
N GLY A 16 0.09 -6.28 -11.11
CA GLY A 16 -0.36 -5.86 -12.44
C GLY A 16 0.67 -6.03 -13.56
N THR A 17 1.94 -6.36 -13.24
CA THR A 17 2.98 -6.62 -14.26
C THR A 17 3.54 -8.03 -14.21
N ARG A 18 3.57 -8.65 -13.02
CA ARG A 18 4.02 -10.03 -12.84
C ARG A 18 2.85 -10.99 -12.82
N GLU A 19 2.89 -11.99 -13.70
CA GLU A 19 1.95 -13.13 -13.73
C GLU A 19 0.47 -12.65 -13.63
N PRO A 20 0.00 -11.79 -14.56
CA PRO A 20 -1.34 -11.18 -14.48
C PRO A 20 -2.48 -12.21 -14.52
N GLU A 21 -2.23 -13.41 -15.02
CA GLU A 21 -3.19 -14.52 -14.98
C GLU A 21 -3.43 -15.06 -13.55
N ILE A 22 -2.48 -14.83 -12.64
CA ILE A 22 -2.53 -15.27 -11.23
C ILE A 22 -2.99 -14.11 -10.33
N TYR A 23 -2.38 -12.93 -10.49
CA TYR A 23 -2.58 -11.79 -9.59
C TYR A 23 -3.54 -10.72 -10.11
N GLY A 24 -4.04 -10.90 -11.33
CA GLY A 24 -4.85 -9.91 -12.02
C GLY A 24 -4.03 -8.75 -12.59
N ASN A 25 -4.73 -7.86 -13.29
CA ASN A 25 -4.12 -6.70 -13.96
C ASN A 25 -4.06 -5.45 -13.07
N LYS A 26 -4.55 -5.54 -11.83
CA LYS A 26 -4.64 -4.39 -10.94
C LYS A 26 -3.27 -4.12 -10.32
N THR A 27 -2.79 -2.89 -10.46
CA THR A 27 -1.49 -2.49 -9.90
C THR A 27 -1.61 -2.13 -8.42
N LEU A 28 -0.48 -2.08 -7.72
CA LEU A 28 -0.44 -1.56 -6.36
C LEU A 28 -0.97 -0.11 -6.30
N SER A 29 -0.61 0.71 -7.29
CA SER A 29 -1.09 2.09 -7.38
C SER A 29 -2.62 2.17 -7.50
N ASP A 30 -3.24 1.24 -8.22
CA ASP A 30 -4.71 1.20 -8.34
C ASP A 30 -5.36 0.83 -7.00
N ILE A 31 -4.77 -0.11 -6.26
CA ILE A 31 -5.24 -0.50 -4.92
C ILE A 31 -5.12 0.67 -3.95
N GLU A 32 -3.98 1.36 -3.93
CA GLU A 32 -3.74 2.52 -3.06
C GLU A 32 -4.70 3.66 -3.37
N LYS A 33 -5.00 3.93 -4.65
CA LYS A 33 -6.00 4.94 -5.05
C LYS A 33 -7.40 4.61 -4.55
N ASP A 34 -7.82 3.36 -4.71
CA ASP A 34 -9.15 2.92 -4.25
C ASP A 34 -9.28 3.02 -2.73
N LEU A 35 -8.25 2.59 -1.98
CA LEU A 35 -8.23 2.71 -0.52
C LEU A 35 -8.19 4.16 -0.06
N THR A 36 -7.44 5.02 -0.74
CA THR A 36 -7.39 6.47 -0.44
C THR A 36 -8.76 7.12 -0.63
N LYS A 37 -9.49 6.71 -1.68
CA LYS A 37 -10.87 7.19 -1.90
C LYS A 37 -11.78 6.80 -0.75
N VAL A 38 -11.77 5.53 -0.35
CA VAL A 38 -12.57 5.02 0.78
C VAL A 38 -12.19 5.71 2.09
N ALA A 39 -10.90 5.93 2.34
CA ALA A 39 -10.42 6.63 3.54
C ALA A 39 -10.93 8.07 3.60
N LYS A 40 -10.86 8.79 2.46
CA LYS A 40 -11.36 10.16 2.35
C LYS A 40 -12.86 10.26 2.63
N GLU A 41 -13.65 9.33 2.09
CA GLU A 41 -15.11 9.25 2.34
C GLU A 41 -15.43 9.05 3.83
N ASN A 42 -14.53 8.42 4.58
CA ASN A 42 -14.68 8.14 6.02
C ASN A 42 -13.92 9.14 6.91
N SER A 43 -13.39 10.24 6.37
CA SER A 43 -12.56 11.20 7.12
C SER A 43 -11.39 10.54 7.84
N ILE A 44 -10.73 9.60 7.17
CA ILE A 44 -9.50 8.92 7.61
C ILE A 44 -8.34 9.49 6.79
N ASN A 45 -7.24 9.81 7.46
CA ASN A 45 -5.97 10.09 6.80
C ASN A 45 -5.24 8.77 6.57
N LEU A 46 -5.10 8.38 5.31
CA LEU A 46 -4.42 7.14 4.92
C LEU A 46 -3.07 7.49 4.29
N GLU A 47 -2.00 6.94 4.87
CA GLU A 47 -0.67 6.94 4.27
C GLU A 47 -0.37 5.54 3.72
N CYS A 48 0.16 5.46 2.50
CA CYS A 48 0.59 4.21 1.89
C CYS A 48 2.12 4.18 1.82
N PHE A 49 2.70 3.06 2.21
CA PHE A 49 4.14 2.81 2.15
C PHE A 49 4.40 1.42 1.57
N GLN A 50 5.38 1.30 0.68
CA GLN A 50 5.84 0.02 0.17
C GLN A 50 7.36 -0.04 0.25
N SER A 51 7.88 -1.21 0.63
CA SER A 51 9.31 -1.47 0.50
C SER A 51 9.62 -2.94 0.25
N ASN A 52 10.73 -3.16 -0.46
CA ASN A 52 11.36 -4.47 -0.65
C ASN A 52 12.39 -4.81 0.43
N HIS A 53 12.65 -3.89 1.36
CA HIS A 53 13.65 -4.02 2.41
C HIS A 53 12.97 -4.10 3.76
N GLU A 54 13.23 -5.19 4.49
CA GLU A 54 12.72 -5.41 5.85
C GLU A 54 13.06 -4.24 6.77
N GLY A 55 14.32 -3.78 6.74
CA GLY A 55 14.77 -2.64 7.57
C GLY A 55 13.93 -1.38 7.35
N GLN A 56 13.60 -1.03 6.10
CA GLN A 56 12.77 0.14 5.81
C GLN A 56 11.33 -0.01 6.30
N ILE A 57 10.78 -1.24 6.32
CA ILE A 57 9.46 -1.50 6.91
C ILE A 57 9.52 -1.33 8.43
N VAL A 58 10.57 -1.87 9.08
CA VAL A 58 10.79 -1.70 10.51
C VAL A 58 10.96 -0.23 10.89
N ASP A 59 11.80 0.50 10.15
CA ASP A 59 12.01 1.93 10.33
C ASP A 59 10.69 2.69 10.20
N LYS A 60 9.88 2.37 9.18
CA LYS A 60 8.58 3.01 8.98
C LYS A 60 7.60 2.75 10.13
N ILE A 61 7.64 1.56 10.73
CA ILE A 61 6.82 1.21 11.91
C ILE A 61 7.31 1.98 13.15
N HIS A 62 8.61 2.18 13.31
CA HIS A 62 9.19 2.93 14.43
C HIS A 62 8.95 4.44 14.33
N ASP A 63 8.81 4.98 13.12
CA ASP A 63 8.57 6.42 12.86
C ASP A 63 7.11 6.87 13.08
N LEU A 64 6.20 5.96 13.45
CA LEU A 64 4.79 6.23 13.75
C LEU A 64 4.57 6.89 15.12
#